data_AF-A0A1F5K6P0-F1
#
_entry.id   AF-A0A1F5K6P0-F1
#
_cell.length_a   1.000
_cell.length_b   1.000
_cell.length_c   1.000
_cell.angle_alpha   90.00
_cell.angle_beta   90.00
_cell.angle_gamma   90.00
#
_symmetry.space_group_name_H-M   'P 1'
#
loop_
_entity.id
_entity.type
_entity.pdbx_description
1 polymer ?
#
loop_
_entity_poly.entity_id
_entity_poly.type
_entity_poly.pdbx_seq_one_letter_code
_entity_poly.pdbx_strand_id
1 'polypeptide(L)'
;MPPRQRYRPRSVRRLEKKAKRNLILSIIIFLIFAYFLITWGLPTLIGGLTIFNKFKPAAQVEEIEDTGLAPPVLNIPFEATNSADLKISGYATEDSQVEIYFDDSLKDTVDTSIDGSFETGNLNLIEGTNYIHAITKNGDKKSLPSKTIKLLYSKEEPKLEVSEPPDNHQIKGGDKKVKVSGSVDNQNPITINGTTVIVNAEGNFSTEISLNEGDNTVTIIATNNFGNSKKIEKKVTYNP
;
A
#
# COMPACT_ATOMS: atom_id res chain seq x y z
N MET A 1 32.32 -83.17 -5.50
CA MET A 1 30.99 -82.77 -6.04
C MET A 1 31.18 -81.60 -7.00
N PRO A 2 30.87 -81.73 -8.30
CA PRO A 2 30.99 -80.62 -9.24
C PRO A 2 29.78 -79.66 -9.13
N PRO A 3 29.95 -78.34 -9.32
CA PRO A 3 28.86 -77.39 -9.22
C PRO A 3 27.85 -77.58 -10.36
N ARG A 4 26.57 -77.74 -10.01
CA ARG A 4 25.46 -77.83 -10.97
C ARG A 4 25.38 -76.55 -11.81
N GLN A 5 25.71 -76.65 -13.10
CA GLN A 5 25.45 -75.57 -14.05
C GLN A 5 23.94 -75.32 -14.12
N ARG A 6 23.50 -74.20 -13.54
CA ARG A 6 22.10 -73.78 -13.60
C ARG A 6 21.72 -73.54 -15.06
N TYR A 7 20.81 -74.38 -15.58
CA TYR A 7 20.24 -74.25 -16.91
C TYR A 7 19.59 -72.87 -17.05
N ARG A 8 20.20 -71.99 -17.85
CA ARG A 8 19.61 -70.69 -18.18
C ARG A 8 18.61 -70.87 -19.32
N PRO A 9 17.31 -70.63 -19.10
CA PRO A 9 16.29 -70.80 -20.13
C PRO A 9 16.58 -69.91 -21.35
N ARG A 10 16.24 -70.38 -22.55
CA ARG A 10 16.41 -69.62 -23.80
C ARG A 10 15.67 -68.27 -23.77
N SER A 11 14.58 -68.15 -23.01
CA SER A 11 13.85 -66.89 -22.78
C SER A 11 14.70 -65.85 -22.06
N VAL A 12 15.48 -66.24 -21.05
CA VAL A 12 16.37 -65.35 -20.29
C VAL A 12 17.47 -64.78 -21.19
N ARG A 13 18.08 -65.61 -22.05
CA ARG A 13 19.10 -65.13 -23.01
C ARG A 13 18.53 -64.15 -24.05
N ARG A 14 17.29 -64.37 -24.49
CA ARG A 14 16.59 -63.43 -25.40
C ARG A 14 16.25 -62.11 -24.71
N LEU A 15 15.83 -62.17 -23.44
CA LEU A 15 15.58 -60.98 -22.61
C LEU A 15 16.88 -60.20 -22.34
N GLU A 16 17.98 -60.87 -21.99
CA GLU A 16 19.29 -60.22 -21.80
C GLU A 16 19.78 -59.55 -23.09
N LYS A 17 19.64 -60.21 -24.25
CA LYS A 17 20.05 -59.61 -25.54
C LYS A 17 19.16 -58.42 -25.92
N LYS A 18 17.85 -58.51 -25.65
CA LYS A 18 16.90 -57.40 -25.86
C LYS A 18 17.19 -56.24 -24.90
N ALA A 19 17.48 -56.53 -23.63
CA ALA A 19 17.82 -55.53 -22.62
C ALA A 19 19.14 -54.82 -22.95
N LYS A 20 20.19 -55.56 -23.31
CA LYS A 20 21.47 -54.97 -23.75
C LYS A 20 21.31 -54.09 -24.98
N ARG A 21 20.53 -54.53 -25.98
CA ARG A 21 20.23 -53.73 -27.17
C ARG A 21 19.47 -52.45 -26.80
N ASN A 22 18.45 -52.56 -25.95
CA ASN A 22 17.67 -51.40 -25.52
C ASN A 22 18.52 -50.42 -24.68
N LEU A 23 19.45 -50.93 -23.85
CA LEU A 23 20.37 -50.12 -23.05
C LEU A 23 21.37 -49.36 -23.93
N ILE A 24 21.96 -50.04 -24.93
CA ILE A 24 22.84 -49.39 -25.91
C ILE A 24 22.07 -48.30 -26.69
N LEU A 25 20.84 -48.60 -27.13
CA LEU A 25 19.98 -47.62 -27.79
C LEU A 25 19.67 -46.42 -26.89
N SER A 26 19.36 -46.64 -25.60
CA SER A 26 19.10 -45.53 -24.68
C SER A 26 20.33 -44.67 -24.42
N ILE A 27 21.54 -45.27 -24.36
CA ILE A 27 22.79 -44.51 -24.23
C ILE A 27 23.02 -43.65 -25.48
N ILE A 28 22.82 -44.21 -26.68
CA ILE A 28 22.99 -43.46 -27.93
C ILE A 28 22.02 -42.28 -27.99
N ILE A 29 20.74 -42.49 -27.65
CA ILE A 29 19.73 -41.41 -27.61
C ILE A 29 20.13 -40.34 -26.58
N PHE A 30 20.58 -40.74 -25.39
CA PHE A 30 21.04 -39.81 -24.36
C PHE A 30 22.23 -38.97 -24.83
N LEU A 31 23.22 -39.59 -25.50
CA LEU A 31 24.37 -38.87 -26.04
C LEU A 31 23.99 -37.89 -27.15
N ILE A 32 23.05 -38.26 -28.04
CA ILE A 32 22.52 -37.36 -29.06
C ILE A 32 21.77 -36.18 -28.42
N PHE A 33 20.94 -36.46 -27.42
CA PHE A 33 20.22 -35.42 -26.69
C PHE A 33 21.15 -34.49 -25.92
N ALA A 34 22.18 -35.03 -25.25
CA ALA A 34 23.20 -34.26 -24.56
C ALA A 34 24.01 -33.38 -25.53
N TYR A 35 24.36 -33.91 -26.71
CA TYR A 35 25.01 -33.14 -27.76
C TYR A 35 24.12 -31.98 -28.24
N PHE A 36 22.84 -32.23 -28.50
CA PHE A 36 21.87 -31.17 -28.84
C PHE A 36 21.69 -30.14 -27.72
N LEU A 37 21.65 -30.57 -26.45
CA LEU A 37 21.59 -29.68 -25.30
C LEU A 37 22.84 -28.80 -25.20
N ILE A 38 24.04 -29.35 -25.46
CA ILE A 38 25.28 -28.59 -25.36
C ILE A 38 25.43 -27.64 -26.56
N THR A 39 25.06 -28.09 -27.77
CA THR A 39 25.25 -27.33 -29.01
C THR A 39 24.14 -26.33 -29.32
N TRP A 40 22.90 -26.60 -28.91
CA TRP A 40 21.75 -25.70 -29.11
C TRP A 40 21.10 -25.24 -27.81
N GLY A 41 21.05 -26.07 -26.77
CA GLY A 41 20.43 -25.69 -25.50
C GLY A 41 21.23 -24.67 -24.68
N LEU A 42 22.53 -24.91 -24.46
CA LEU A 42 23.37 -23.99 -23.69
C LEU A 42 23.53 -22.61 -24.35
N PRO A 43 23.72 -22.49 -25.68
CA PRO A 43 23.77 -21.18 -26.34
C PRO A 43 22.47 -20.39 -26.27
N THR A 44 21.30 -21.04 -26.23
CA THR A 44 20.01 -20.33 -26.07
C THR A 44 19.81 -19.83 -24.64
N LEU A 45 20.30 -20.55 -23.62
CA LEU A 45 20.32 -20.09 -22.23
C LEU A 45 21.32 -18.93 -22.01
N ILE A 46 22.53 -19.03 -22.53
CA ILE A 46 23.57 -17.98 -22.43
C ILE A 46 23.18 -16.77 -23.31
N GLY A 47 22.63 -17.01 -24.50
CA GLY A 47 22.09 -15.98 -25.39
C GLY A 47 20.91 -15.25 -24.76
N GLY A 48 20.03 -15.96 -24.03
CA GLY A 48 18.99 -15.35 -23.21
C GLY A 48 19.55 -14.39 -22.16
N LEU A 49 20.64 -14.76 -21.47
CA LEU A 49 21.33 -13.86 -20.52
C LEU A 49 21.96 -12.64 -21.20
N THR A 50 22.44 -12.76 -22.45
CA THR A 50 22.92 -11.59 -23.22
C THR A 50 21.80 -10.68 -23.70
N ILE A 51 20.57 -11.18 -23.84
CA ILE A 51 19.38 -10.35 -24.13
C ILE A 51 18.93 -9.66 -22.83
N PHE A 52 18.88 -10.37 -21.69
CA PHE A 52 18.58 -9.73 -20.40
C PHE A 52 19.65 -8.72 -19.93
N ASN A 53 20.92 -8.88 -20.31
CA ASN A 53 21.98 -7.92 -20.00
C ASN A 53 22.23 -6.87 -21.12
N LYS A 54 21.55 -6.99 -22.28
CA LYS A 54 21.45 -5.91 -23.29
C LYS A 54 20.14 -5.11 -23.17
N PHE A 55 19.18 -5.59 -22.39
CA PHE A 55 17.93 -4.90 -22.02
C PHE A 55 17.87 -4.44 -20.56
N LYS A 56 18.97 -4.53 -19.83
CA LYS A 56 19.35 -3.37 -19.02
C LYS A 56 20.20 -2.51 -19.94
N PRO A 57 19.69 -1.40 -20.50
CA PRO A 57 20.58 -0.24 -20.51
C PRO A 57 21.16 -0.23 -19.09
N ALA A 58 22.48 -0.10 -18.95
CA ALA A 58 22.98 0.47 -17.70
C ALA A 58 21.99 1.60 -17.43
N ALA A 59 21.24 1.53 -16.31
CA ALA A 59 20.42 2.65 -15.92
C ALA A 59 21.37 3.83 -16.14
N GLN A 60 21.02 4.70 -17.09
CA GLN A 60 21.79 5.90 -17.25
C GLN A 60 21.70 6.45 -15.84
N VAL A 61 22.79 6.34 -15.10
CA VAL A 61 22.98 7.17 -13.93
C VAL A 61 23.00 8.49 -14.64
N GLU A 62 21.84 9.16 -14.67
CA GLU A 62 21.75 10.55 -15.06
C GLU A 62 22.85 11.17 -14.24
N GLU A 63 23.93 11.51 -14.94
CA GLU A 63 24.99 12.30 -14.36
C GLU A 63 24.24 13.48 -13.76
N ILE A 64 24.34 13.64 -12.43
CA ILE A 64 23.68 14.74 -11.75
C ILE A 64 24.35 15.99 -12.31
N GLU A 65 23.80 16.50 -13.41
CA GLU A 65 24.16 17.79 -13.95
C GLU A 65 23.79 18.77 -12.85
N ASP A 66 24.81 19.42 -12.28
CA ASP A 66 24.58 20.59 -11.45
C ASP A 66 24.01 21.67 -12.36
N THR A 67 22.68 21.65 -12.54
CA THR A 67 21.98 22.57 -13.42
C THR A 67 21.94 23.99 -12.87
N GLY A 68 22.40 24.19 -11.62
CA GLY A 68 22.27 25.44 -10.87
C GLY A 68 20.84 25.77 -10.45
N LEU A 69 19.85 24.91 -10.76
CA LEU A 69 18.46 25.09 -10.38
C LEU A 69 18.21 24.47 -9.00
N ALA A 70 17.63 25.25 -8.09
CA ALA A 70 17.23 24.75 -6.78
C ALA A 70 16.01 23.82 -6.91
N PRO A 71 15.99 22.67 -6.22
CA PRO A 71 14.79 21.85 -6.10
C PRO A 71 13.62 22.62 -5.49
N PRO A 72 12.38 22.37 -5.94
CA PRO A 72 11.20 23.03 -5.40
C PRO A 72 10.94 22.57 -3.96
N VAL A 73 10.40 23.46 -3.14
CA VAL A 73 9.93 23.17 -1.78
C VAL A 73 8.42 23.10 -1.80
N LEU A 74 7.87 21.91 -1.50
CA LEU A 74 6.43 21.68 -1.44
C LEU A 74 5.89 21.97 -0.04
N ASN A 75 4.73 22.62 0.03
CA ASN A 75 3.97 22.87 1.25
C ASN A 75 2.67 22.06 1.23
N ILE A 76 2.68 20.92 1.94
CA ILE A 76 1.53 20.05 2.18
C ILE A 76 1.37 19.96 3.71
N PRO A 77 0.39 20.63 4.33
CA PRO A 77 0.34 20.82 5.78
C PRO A 77 -0.20 19.63 6.56
N PHE A 78 -0.40 18.47 5.92
CA PHE A 78 -0.95 17.25 6.51
C PHE A 78 -0.28 16.01 5.90
N GLU A 79 -0.22 14.94 6.69
CA GLU A 79 0.34 13.64 6.29
C GLU A 79 -0.73 12.61 5.90
N ALA A 80 -1.99 12.89 6.21
CA ALA A 80 -3.15 12.09 5.86
C ALA A 80 -4.36 12.97 5.53
N THR A 81 -5.23 12.52 4.63
CA THR A 81 -6.45 13.23 4.26
C THR A 81 -7.56 12.25 3.85
N ASN A 82 -8.81 12.67 3.96
CA ASN A 82 -9.97 11.98 3.42
C ASN A 82 -10.51 12.59 2.12
N SER A 83 -9.83 13.61 1.60
CA SER A 83 -10.11 14.19 0.28
C SER A 83 -9.20 13.58 -0.77
N ALA A 84 -9.77 13.09 -1.86
CA ALA A 84 -9.00 12.69 -3.05
C ALA A 84 -8.36 13.90 -3.75
N ASP A 85 -8.95 15.09 -3.59
CA ASP A 85 -8.45 16.32 -4.18
C ASP A 85 -7.34 16.90 -3.30
N LEU A 86 -6.18 17.12 -3.91
CA LEU A 86 -5.03 17.78 -3.32
C LEU A 86 -4.64 19.01 -4.15
N LYS A 87 -4.49 20.15 -3.48
CA LYS A 87 -3.76 21.31 -4.01
C LYS A 87 -2.41 21.39 -3.33
N ILE A 88 -1.37 21.63 -4.11
CA ILE A 88 0.00 21.77 -3.62
C ILE A 88 0.42 23.21 -3.84
N SER A 89 0.91 23.84 -2.78
CA SER A 89 1.58 25.15 -2.86
C SER A 89 3.06 24.97 -2.58
N GLY A 90 3.89 25.95 -2.93
CA GLY A 90 5.31 25.88 -2.64
C GLY A 90 6.10 27.04 -3.20
N TYR A 91 7.42 26.88 -3.15
CA TYR A 91 8.38 27.82 -3.73
C TYR A 91 9.39 27.07 -4.58
N ALA A 92 9.81 27.71 -5.66
CA ALA A 92 10.81 27.22 -6.59
C ALA A 92 11.58 28.41 -7.19
N THR A 93 12.42 28.14 -8.18
CA THR A 93 13.12 29.22 -8.91
C THR A 93 12.07 30.11 -9.60
N GLU A 94 12.23 31.44 -9.51
CA GLU A 94 11.35 32.40 -10.22
C GLU A 94 11.41 32.21 -11.74
N ASP A 95 10.33 32.60 -12.45
CA ASP A 95 10.21 32.52 -13.91
C ASP A 95 10.59 31.12 -14.48
N SER A 96 10.11 30.08 -13.81
CA SER A 96 10.37 28.68 -14.17
C SER A 96 9.10 27.85 -14.04
N GLN A 97 9.20 26.54 -14.29
CA GLN A 97 8.09 25.60 -14.18
C GLN A 97 8.37 24.57 -13.07
N VAL A 98 7.33 24.07 -12.43
CA VAL A 98 7.40 22.98 -11.46
C VAL A 98 6.63 21.78 -12.00
N GLU A 99 7.36 20.72 -12.33
CA GLU A 99 6.81 19.41 -12.70
C GLU A 99 6.51 18.62 -11.41
N ILE A 100 5.27 18.18 -11.23
CA ILE A 100 4.81 17.48 -10.01
C ILE A 100 4.53 16.02 -10.33
N TYR A 101 5.08 15.14 -9.51
CA TYR A 101 5.03 13.69 -9.71
C TYR A 101 4.38 13.00 -8.52
N PHE A 102 3.44 12.10 -8.78
CA PHE A 102 2.98 11.10 -7.81
C PHE A 102 3.44 9.73 -8.29
N ASP A 103 4.17 9.00 -7.45
CA ASP A 103 4.70 7.67 -7.76
C ASP A 103 5.42 7.62 -9.13
N ASP A 104 6.29 8.62 -9.36
CA ASP A 104 7.05 8.84 -10.61
C ASP A 104 6.22 9.16 -11.87
N SER A 105 4.90 9.26 -11.75
CA SER A 105 4.01 9.73 -12.80
C SER A 105 3.82 11.24 -12.72
N LEU A 106 4.21 11.96 -13.78
CA LEU A 106 3.93 13.39 -13.92
C LEU A 106 2.41 13.63 -13.87
N LYS A 107 1.97 14.46 -12.92
CA LYS A 107 0.57 14.82 -12.70
C LYS A 107 0.25 16.23 -13.17
N ASP A 108 1.18 17.15 -13.00
CA ASP A 108 0.97 18.55 -13.33
C ASP A 108 2.27 19.26 -13.68
N THR A 109 2.17 20.39 -14.36
CA THR A 109 3.26 21.32 -14.61
C THR A 109 2.73 22.74 -14.44
N VAL A 110 3.27 23.46 -13.46
CA VAL A 110 2.79 24.79 -13.07
C VAL A 110 3.91 25.83 -13.17
N ASP A 111 3.58 27.01 -13.69
CA ASP A 111 4.53 28.13 -13.76
C ASP A 111 4.71 28.77 -12.38
N THR A 112 5.93 29.21 -12.08
CA THR A 112 6.24 29.97 -10.86
C THR A 112 6.01 31.45 -11.08
N SER A 113 5.58 32.12 -10.02
CA SER A 113 5.46 33.57 -9.98
C SER A 113 6.83 34.25 -9.87
N ILE A 114 6.85 35.58 -10.01
CA ILE A 114 8.08 36.39 -9.88
C ILE A 114 8.71 36.32 -8.48
N ASP A 115 7.96 35.94 -7.46
CA ASP A 115 8.47 35.70 -6.10
C ASP A 115 8.84 34.23 -5.87
N GLY A 116 8.83 33.41 -6.93
CA GLY A 116 9.09 31.97 -6.89
C GLY A 116 7.92 31.13 -6.35
N SER A 117 6.81 31.74 -5.95
CA SER A 117 5.65 31.00 -5.43
C SER A 117 4.90 30.28 -6.55
N PHE A 118 4.30 29.13 -6.22
CA PHE A 118 3.39 28.42 -7.12
C PHE A 118 2.25 27.75 -6.35
N GLU A 119 1.13 27.52 -7.02
CA GLU A 119 0.00 26.72 -6.54
C GLU A 119 -0.58 25.92 -7.70
N THR A 120 -0.80 24.63 -7.49
CA THR A 120 -1.35 23.74 -8.51
C THR A 120 -2.86 23.87 -8.67
N GLY A 121 -3.37 23.28 -9.75
CA GLY A 121 -4.77 22.87 -9.80
C GLY A 121 -5.08 21.74 -8.81
N ASN A 122 -6.30 21.19 -8.89
CA ASN A 122 -6.67 19.99 -8.13
C ASN A 122 -5.97 18.76 -8.73
N LEU A 123 -5.18 18.08 -7.91
CA LEU A 123 -4.54 16.81 -8.23
C LEU A 123 -5.30 15.67 -7.54
N ASN A 124 -5.48 14.55 -8.23
CA ASN A 124 -6.20 13.40 -7.70
C ASN A 124 -5.25 12.42 -7.02
N LEU A 125 -5.47 12.15 -5.74
CA LEU A 125 -4.82 11.11 -4.96
C LEU A 125 -5.44 9.74 -5.25
N ILE A 126 -4.61 8.71 -5.16
CA ILE A 126 -5.03 7.32 -5.21
C ILE A 126 -5.17 6.81 -3.78
N GLU A 127 -6.16 5.95 -3.53
CA GLU A 127 -6.38 5.31 -2.22
C GLU A 127 -5.08 4.67 -1.70
N GLY A 128 -4.73 4.95 -0.45
CA GLY A 128 -3.51 4.46 0.18
C GLY A 128 -2.39 5.49 0.21
N THR A 129 -1.15 5.04 0.00
CA THR A 129 0.04 5.89 0.07
C THR A 129 0.35 6.50 -1.29
N ASN A 130 0.53 7.81 -1.34
CA ASN A 130 0.98 8.57 -2.50
C ASN A 130 2.36 9.16 -2.21
N TYR A 131 3.36 8.88 -3.05
CA TYR A 131 4.70 9.47 -2.94
C TYR A 131 4.81 10.69 -3.85
N ILE A 132 4.84 11.87 -3.25
CA ILE A 132 4.78 13.15 -3.96
C ILE A 132 6.17 13.78 -3.97
N HIS A 133 6.66 14.14 -5.15
CA HIS A 133 7.85 14.96 -5.30
C HIS A 133 7.69 15.89 -6.50
N ALA A 134 8.57 16.88 -6.61
CA ALA A 134 8.55 17.82 -7.70
C ALA A 134 9.95 18.17 -8.19
N ILE A 135 10.01 18.66 -9.43
CA ILE A 135 11.25 19.07 -10.10
C ILE A 135 11.03 20.47 -10.67
N THR A 136 11.98 21.37 -10.46
CA THR A 136 11.99 22.68 -11.12
C THR A 136 12.60 22.53 -12.50
N LYS A 137 11.95 23.12 -13.51
CA LYS A 137 12.38 23.09 -14.91
C LYS A 137 12.46 24.50 -15.45
N ASN A 138 13.58 24.84 -16.09
CA ASN A 138 13.74 26.09 -16.82
C ASN A 138 14.34 25.79 -18.20
N GLY A 139 13.48 25.81 -19.23
CA GLY A 139 13.82 25.31 -20.57
C GLY A 139 14.14 23.81 -20.53
N ASP A 140 15.34 23.45 -20.97
CA ASP A 140 15.82 22.06 -21.00
C ASP A 140 16.49 21.62 -19.68
N LYS A 141 16.76 22.56 -18.77
CA LYS A 141 17.41 22.27 -17.48
C LYS A 141 16.39 21.84 -16.44
N LYS A 142 16.74 20.82 -15.65
CA LYS A 142 15.95 20.32 -14.52
C LYS A 142 16.76 20.35 -13.22
N SER A 143 16.13 20.72 -12.12
CA SER A 143 16.74 20.58 -10.80
C SER A 143 16.83 19.11 -10.38
N LEU A 144 17.53 18.84 -9.28
CA LEU A 144 17.30 17.62 -8.51
C LEU A 144 15.82 17.54 -8.04
N PRO A 145 15.28 16.34 -7.77
CA PRO A 145 13.98 16.19 -7.15
C PRO A 145 13.90 16.84 -5.76
N SER A 146 12.72 17.35 -5.43
CA SER A 146 12.41 17.79 -4.06
C SER A 146 12.49 16.63 -3.07
N LYS A 147 12.41 16.96 -1.77
CA LYS A 147 12.10 15.95 -0.77
C LYS A 147 10.78 15.25 -1.13
N THR A 148 10.78 13.92 -1.12
CA THR A 148 9.56 13.12 -1.30
C THR A 148 8.69 13.24 -0.05
N ILE A 149 7.45 13.66 -0.24
CA ILE A 149 6.40 13.70 0.78
C ILE A 149 5.55 12.43 0.64
N LYS A 150 5.43 11.67 1.73
CA LYS A 150 4.50 10.56 1.83
C LYS A 150 3.16 11.09 2.31
N LEU A 151 2.12 10.99 1.48
CA LEU A 151 0.77 11.41 1.83
C LEU A 151 -0.18 10.20 1.79
N LEU A 152 -0.92 10.00 2.87
CA LEU A 152 -1.92 8.95 2.99
C LEU A 152 -3.31 9.49 2.62
N TYR A 153 -4.04 8.78 1.78
CA TYR A 153 -5.44 9.09 1.46
C TYR A 153 -6.33 7.90 1.73
N SER A 154 -7.43 8.12 2.46
CA SER A 154 -8.50 7.13 2.57
C SER A 154 -9.86 7.76 2.84
N LYS A 155 -10.89 7.20 2.21
CA LYS A 155 -12.30 7.53 2.45
C LYS A 155 -13.01 6.58 3.42
N GLU A 156 -12.30 5.62 4.00
CA GLU A 156 -12.90 4.64 4.92
C GLU A 156 -13.28 5.30 6.25
N GLU A 157 -14.52 5.09 6.69
CA GLU A 157 -15.00 5.53 8.00
C GLU A 157 -14.52 4.59 9.12
N PRO A 158 -14.33 5.12 10.35
CA PRO A 158 -14.01 4.29 11.50
C PRO A 158 -15.14 3.30 11.83
N LYS A 159 -14.78 2.07 12.21
CA LYS A 159 -15.75 1.09 12.70
C LYS A 159 -16.06 1.36 14.16
N LEU A 160 -17.19 2.02 14.39
CA LEU A 160 -17.76 2.26 15.71
C LEU A 160 -18.93 1.30 16.00
N GLU A 161 -18.89 0.66 17.16
CA GLU A 161 -19.96 -0.13 17.75
C GLU A 161 -20.29 0.39 19.17
N VAL A 162 -21.59 0.49 19.49
CA VAL A 162 -22.07 0.94 20.81
C VAL A 162 -22.91 -0.16 21.42
N SER A 163 -22.40 -0.74 22.52
CA SER A 163 -23.02 -1.84 23.25
C SER A 163 -24.02 -1.34 24.28
N GLU A 164 -23.73 -0.22 24.95
CA GLU A 164 -24.60 0.43 25.91
C GLU A 164 -24.63 1.94 25.71
N PRO A 165 -25.78 2.61 25.94
CA PRO A 165 -27.09 2.00 26.15
C PRO A 165 -27.68 1.44 24.83
N PRO A 166 -28.65 0.50 24.90
CA PRO A 166 -29.46 0.17 23.73
C PRO A 166 -30.25 1.40 23.28
N ASP A 167 -30.74 1.38 22.04
CA ASP A 167 -31.56 2.50 21.56
C ASP A 167 -32.94 2.50 22.24
N ASN A 168 -33.49 3.69 22.49
CA ASN A 168 -34.72 3.93 23.26
C ASN A 168 -34.70 3.34 24.68
N HIS A 169 -33.53 3.34 25.33
CA HIS A 169 -33.37 2.84 26.69
C HIS A 169 -34.16 3.68 27.70
N GLN A 170 -34.91 3.04 28.60
CA GLN A 170 -35.68 3.72 29.64
C GLN A 170 -35.05 3.46 31.00
N ILE A 171 -34.78 4.52 31.75
CA ILE A 171 -34.26 4.46 33.11
C ILE A 171 -35.32 5.04 34.04
N LYS A 172 -35.69 4.28 35.07
CA LYS A 172 -36.70 4.65 36.06
C LYS A 172 -36.08 4.67 37.46
N GLY A 173 -36.15 5.81 38.15
CA GLY A 173 -35.50 6.00 39.44
C GLY A 173 -33.96 5.87 39.37
N GLY A 174 -33.31 5.91 40.53
CA GLY A 174 -31.85 5.81 40.65
C GLY A 174 -31.10 7.07 40.23
N ASP A 175 -29.79 6.92 40.01
CA ASP A 175 -28.91 8.04 39.64
C ASP A 175 -29.23 8.56 38.23
N LYS A 176 -29.17 9.88 38.05
CA LYS A 176 -29.43 10.59 36.79
C LYS A 176 -28.27 10.43 35.79
N LYS A 177 -27.82 9.19 35.57
CA LYS A 177 -26.68 8.85 34.73
C LYS A 177 -26.97 7.62 33.88
N VAL A 178 -26.27 7.51 32.76
CA VAL A 178 -26.23 6.29 31.95
C VAL A 178 -24.80 5.97 31.57
N LYS A 179 -24.47 4.68 31.60
CA LYS A 179 -23.21 4.17 31.08
C LYS A 179 -23.29 4.08 29.56
N VAL A 180 -22.29 4.64 28.90
CA VAL A 180 -22.09 4.52 27.46
C VAL A 180 -20.82 3.71 27.24
N SER A 181 -20.95 2.57 26.57
CA SER A 181 -19.83 1.67 26.31
C SER A 181 -19.91 1.05 24.92
N GLY A 182 -18.75 0.67 24.39
CA GLY A 182 -18.63 0.11 23.06
C GLY A 182 -17.18 -0.08 22.64
N SER A 183 -16.97 -0.25 21.34
CA SER A 183 -15.67 -0.46 20.73
C SER A 183 -15.49 0.38 19.45
N VAL A 184 -14.24 0.68 19.14
CA VAL A 184 -13.82 1.34 17.91
C VAL A 184 -12.54 0.71 17.39
N ASP A 185 -12.40 0.65 16.07
CA ASP A 185 -11.18 0.19 15.43
C ASP A 185 -10.02 1.19 15.56
N ASN A 186 -8.79 0.67 15.43
CA ASN A 186 -7.54 1.44 15.36
C ASN A 186 -7.35 2.49 16.46
N GLN A 187 -8.01 2.31 17.61
CA GLN A 187 -8.00 3.27 18.72
C GLN A 187 -8.40 4.69 18.28
N ASN A 188 -9.28 4.79 17.26
CA ASN A 188 -9.74 6.07 16.74
C ASN A 188 -10.37 6.91 17.87
N PRO A 189 -10.05 8.21 17.97
CA PRO A 189 -10.60 9.07 19.01
C PRO A 189 -12.12 9.14 18.95
N ILE A 190 -12.75 9.08 20.13
CA ILE A 190 -14.21 9.17 20.30
C ILE A 190 -14.58 10.41 21.09
N THR A 191 -15.69 11.04 20.70
CA THR A 191 -16.41 12.00 21.53
C THR A 191 -17.82 11.49 21.85
N ILE A 192 -18.28 11.77 23.07
CA ILE A 192 -19.65 11.49 23.53
C ILE A 192 -20.24 12.81 24.02
N ASN A 193 -21.33 13.25 23.39
CA ASN A 193 -21.93 14.58 23.59
C ASN A 193 -20.88 15.72 23.49
N GLY A 194 -19.93 15.57 22.56
CA GLY A 194 -18.83 16.53 22.36
C GLY A 194 -17.66 16.40 23.34
N THR A 195 -17.73 15.53 24.36
CA THR A 195 -16.64 15.30 25.31
C THR A 195 -15.77 14.12 24.86
N THR A 196 -14.45 14.31 24.77
CA THR A 196 -13.50 13.24 24.41
C THR A 196 -13.50 12.13 25.46
N VAL A 197 -13.54 10.87 25.00
CA VAL A 197 -13.50 9.68 25.84
C VAL A 197 -12.24 8.87 25.55
N ILE A 198 -11.63 8.33 26.60
CA ILE A 198 -10.44 7.48 26.48
C ILE A 198 -10.85 6.13 25.90
N VAL A 199 -10.18 5.76 24.81
CA VAL A 199 -10.24 4.43 24.21
C VAL A 199 -9.03 3.65 24.70
N ASN A 200 -9.23 2.42 25.18
CA ASN A 200 -8.14 1.58 25.67
C ASN A 200 -7.36 0.91 24.53
N ALA A 201 -6.31 0.15 24.87
CA ALA A 201 -5.45 -0.50 23.89
C ALA A 201 -6.20 -1.52 23.01
N GLU A 202 -7.25 -2.14 23.54
CA GLU A 202 -8.11 -3.08 22.82
C GLU A 202 -9.21 -2.39 21.98
N GLY A 203 -9.27 -1.05 21.95
CA GLY A 203 -10.28 -0.31 21.21
C GLY A 203 -11.61 -0.13 21.94
N ASN A 204 -11.70 -0.49 23.22
CA ASN A 204 -12.92 -0.36 24.01
C ASN A 204 -12.98 1.00 24.73
N PHE A 205 -14.20 1.51 24.88
CA PHE A 205 -14.47 2.71 25.66
C PHE A 205 -15.65 2.47 26.62
N SER A 206 -15.62 3.14 27.77
CA SER A 206 -16.72 3.13 28.73
C SER A 206 -16.68 4.40 29.56
N THR A 207 -17.79 5.13 29.62
CA THR A 207 -17.94 6.32 30.47
C THR A 207 -19.37 6.44 30.97
N GLU A 208 -19.59 7.18 32.05
CA GLU A 208 -20.92 7.61 32.46
C GLU A 208 -21.18 9.03 31.95
N ILE A 209 -22.42 9.29 31.53
CA ILE A 209 -22.89 10.63 31.20
C ILE A 209 -24.10 10.95 32.08
N SER A 210 -24.25 12.23 32.42
CA SER A 210 -25.44 12.70 33.15
C SER A 210 -26.61 12.90 32.18
N LEU A 211 -27.81 12.56 32.64
CA LEU A 211 -29.05 12.73 31.87
C LEU A 211 -29.83 13.96 32.33
N ASN A 212 -30.78 14.38 31.52
CA ASN A 212 -31.88 15.27 31.87
C ASN A 212 -33.16 14.45 32.11
N GLU A 213 -34.11 15.02 32.84
CA GLU A 213 -35.43 14.40 32.96
C GLU A 213 -36.13 14.38 31.59
N GLY A 214 -36.82 13.29 31.30
CA GLY A 214 -37.42 13.04 29.99
C GLY A 214 -36.42 12.50 28.98
N ASP A 215 -36.58 12.92 27.72
CA ASP A 215 -35.83 12.39 26.60
C ASP A 215 -34.43 13.01 26.49
N ASN A 216 -33.45 12.14 26.25
CA ASN A 216 -32.06 12.50 26.03
C ASN A 216 -31.57 11.86 24.73
N THR A 217 -30.78 12.61 23.97
CA THR A 217 -30.03 12.08 22.83
C THR A 217 -28.56 12.01 23.21
N VAL A 218 -28.01 10.79 23.18
CA VAL A 218 -26.59 10.53 23.37
C VAL A 218 -25.95 10.42 22.00
N THR A 219 -25.03 11.32 21.68
CA THR A 219 -24.31 11.33 20.41
C THR A 219 -22.89 10.82 20.60
N ILE A 220 -22.53 9.74 19.92
CA ILE A 220 -21.20 9.14 19.92
C ILE A 220 -20.59 9.34 18.52
N ILE A 221 -19.41 9.94 18.44
CA ILE A 221 -18.70 10.19 17.18
C ILE A 221 -17.29 9.64 17.30
N ALA A 222 -16.92 8.72 16.40
CA ALA A 222 -15.54 8.29 16.19
C ALA A 222 -14.97 9.04 14.98
N THR A 223 -13.71 9.48 15.04
CA THR A 223 -13.00 10.12 13.92
C THR A 223 -11.66 9.44 13.70
N ASN A 224 -11.30 9.12 12.46
CA ASN A 224 -10.00 8.52 12.15
C ASN A 224 -8.92 9.58 11.86
N ASN A 225 -7.68 9.14 11.66
CA ASN A 225 -6.53 9.98 11.35
C ASN A 225 -6.60 10.64 9.95
N PHE A 226 -7.47 10.17 9.06
CA PHE A 226 -7.74 10.79 7.75
C PHE A 226 -8.78 11.91 7.84
N GLY A 227 -9.52 12.02 8.95
CA GLY A 227 -10.62 12.96 9.13
C GLY A 227 -12.01 12.40 8.80
N ASN A 228 -12.13 11.11 8.46
CA ASN A 228 -13.45 10.47 8.34
C ASN A 228 -14.07 10.24 9.71
N SER A 229 -15.38 10.39 9.80
CA SER A 229 -16.12 10.24 11.05
C SER A 229 -17.33 9.34 10.91
N LYS A 230 -17.60 8.53 11.94
CA LYS A 230 -18.83 7.76 12.07
C LYS A 230 -19.60 8.24 13.29
N LYS A 231 -20.88 8.55 13.10
CA LYS A 231 -21.79 9.05 14.15
C LYS A 231 -22.87 8.02 14.48
N ILE A 232 -23.09 7.77 15.77
CA ILE A 232 -24.20 6.97 16.30
C ILE A 232 -24.95 7.79 17.34
N GLU A 233 -26.27 7.78 17.25
CA GLU A 233 -27.15 8.40 18.26
C GLU A 233 -27.94 7.31 19.00
N LYS A 234 -28.07 7.48 20.31
CA LYS A 234 -28.91 6.63 21.17
C LYS A 234 -29.92 7.51 21.90
N LYS A 235 -31.20 7.13 21.84
CA LYS A 235 -32.25 7.76 22.64
C LYS A 235 -32.33 7.10 24.01
N VAL A 236 -32.36 7.93 25.06
CA VAL A 236 -32.50 7.48 26.44
C VAL A 236 -33.55 8.34 27.14
N THR A 237 -34.57 7.72 27.72
CA THR A 237 -35.60 8.43 28.49
C THR A 237 -35.36 8.18 29.98
N TYR A 238 -35.15 9.23 30.75
CA TYR A 238 -35.01 9.16 32.20
C TYR A 238 -36.27 9.67 32.89
N ASN A 239 -36.86 8.83 33.72
CA ASN A 239 -38.00 9.18 34.56
C ASN A 239 -37.61 8.98 36.04
N PRO A 240 -37.49 10.05 36.84
CA PRO A 240 -37.07 9.96 38.23
C PRO A 240 -38.01 9.10 39.10
#